data_AF-A0A523IAV7-F1
#
_entry.id   AF-A0A523IAV7-F1
#
_cell.length_a   1.000
_cell.length_b   1.000
_cell.length_c   1.000
_cell.angle_alpha   90.00
_cell.angle_beta   90.00
_cell.angle_gamma   90.00
#
_symmetry.space_group_name_H-M   'P 1'
#
loop_
_entity.id
_entity.type
_entity.pdbx_description
1 polymer ?
#
loop_
_entity_poly.entity_id
_entity_poly.type
_entity_poly.pdbx_seq_one_letter_code
_entity_poly.pdbx_strand_id
1 'polypeptide(L)'
;MALKHLTDEQIQEYLDGNVSGKSWFAGHLKSCGDCKEKIDEYSSLYSALEVEEKIGLSARFADVVISKITAQASVTPGFQIWQIFLAVLGLGVGLATAVYLIGIKSMGKLFTGLGEFGKISSSVLAIIGNYFAGINLNFGLLGLAAFALVFMVCLDHFILQPKQRALSFFR
;
A
#
# COMPACT_ATOMS: atom_id res chain seq x y z
N MET A 1 6.00 47.94 43.20
CA MET A 1 6.22 47.32 41.87
C MET A 1 5.68 45.91 41.96
N ALA A 2 4.61 45.58 41.22
CA ALA A 2 4.07 44.23 41.22
C ALA A 2 5.11 43.31 40.56
N LEU A 3 5.76 42.45 41.35
CA LEU A 3 6.60 41.39 40.82
C LEU A 3 5.68 40.50 39.99
N LYS A 4 5.93 40.43 38.68
CA LYS A 4 5.20 39.52 37.81
C LYS A 4 5.60 38.09 38.18
N HIS A 5 4.71 37.36 38.84
CA HIS A 5 4.90 35.95 39.18
C HIS A 5 4.85 35.06 37.94
N LEU A 6 5.40 33.86 38.07
CA LEU A 6 5.24 32.81 37.06
C LEU A 6 3.76 32.42 36.95
N THR A 7 3.30 32.21 35.72
CA THR A 7 1.99 31.59 35.49
C THR A 7 2.11 30.08 35.72
N ASP A 8 0.98 29.41 35.93
CA ASP A 8 0.98 27.97 36.19
C ASP A 8 1.50 27.18 34.96
N GLU A 9 1.24 27.67 33.73
CA GLU A 9 1.80 27.08 32.51
C GLU A 9 3.34 27.16 32.48
N GLN A 10 3.90 28.28 32.91
CA GLN A 10 5.35 28.47 32.98
C GLN A 10 6.00 27.58 34.04
N ILE A 11 5.29 27.32 35.15
CA ILE A 11 5.72 26.40 36.20
C ILE A 11 5.69 24.96 35.68
N GLN A 12 4.64 24.56 34.96
CA GLN A 12 4.52 23.24 34.35
C GLN A 12 5.60 23.01 33.28
N GLU A 13 5.81 23.95 32.36
CA GLU A 13 6.90 23.86 31.37
C GLU A 13 8.28 23.74 32.02
N TYR A 14 8.47 24.39 33.18
CA TYR A 14 9.70 24.29 33.96
C TYR A 14 9.90 22.88 34.55
N LEU A 15 8.85 22.30 35.13
CA LEU A 15 8.87 20.95 35.71
C LEU A 15 9.01 19.86 34.64
N ASP A 16 8.38 20.03 33.47
CA ASP A 16 8.47 19.10 32.33
C ASP A 16 9.82 19.22 31.58
N GLY A 17 10.66 20.19 31.95
CA GLY A 17 11.99 20.39 31.37
C GLY A 17 12.01 21.06 29.99
N ASN A 18 10.86 21.54 29.50
CA ASN A 18 10.64 22.11 28.17
C ASN A 18 10.86 23.63 28.08
N VAL A 19 11.36 24.25 29.15
CA VAL A 19 11.59 25.71 29.22
C VAL A 19 12.78 26.20 28.37
N SER A 20 12.46 27.14 27.47
CA SER A 20 13.44 28.04 26.86
C SER A 20 13.80 29.15 27.85
N GLY A 21 15.07 29.25 28.28
CA GLY A 21 15.53 30.30 29.21
C GLY A 21 15.64 29.89 30.68
N LYS A 22 16.17 28.71 30.96
CA LYS A 22 16.41 28.17 32.32
C LYS A 22 17.11 29.14 33.29
N SER A 23 17.98 30.02 32.80
CA SER A 23 18.70 31.00 33.61
C SER A 23 17.77 32.06 34.22
N TRP A 24 16.76 32.51 33.47
CA TRP A 24 15.78 33.49 33.96
C TRP A 24 14.88 32.88 35.04
N PHE A 25 14.39 31.66 34.83
CA PHE A 25 13.62 30.91 35.83
C PHE A 25 14.42 30.68 37.11
N ALA A 26 15.67 30.23 37.00
CA ALA A 26 16.54 30.03 38.15
C ALA A 26 16.83 31.36 38.90
N GLY A 27 16.91 32.47 38.19
CA GLY A 27 17.02 33.80 38.79
C GLY A 27 15.74 34.22 39.53
N HIS A 28 14.58 33.98 38.93
CA HIS A 28 13.27 34.30 39.53
C HIS A 28 12.98 33.47 40.78
N LEU A 29 13.30 32.18 40.77
CA LEU A 29 13.09 31.28 41.91
C LEU A 29 14.03 31.56 43.09
N LYS A 30 15.15 32.23 42.86
CA LYS A 30 16.02 32.72 43.94
C LYS A 30 15.47 33.96 44.63
N SER A 31 14.63 34.75 43.96
CA SER A 31 14.13 36.03 44.47
C SER A 31 12.65 36.01 44.88
N CYS A 32 11.85 35.07 44.35
CA CYS A 32 10.42 34.97 44.65
C CYS A 32 10.10 33.72 45.48
N GLY A 33 9.72 33.93 46.75
CA GLY A 33 9.30 32.86 47.67
C GLY A 33 8.00 32.18 47.22
N ASP A 34 7.01 32.96 46.81
CA ASP A 34 5.68 32.45 46.42
C ASP A 34 5.76 31.49 45.22
N CYS A 35 6.59 31.82 44.23
CA CYS A 35 6.80 30.94 43.07
C CYS A 35 7.56 29.67 43.41
N LYS A 36 8.44 29.74 44.42
CA LYS A 36 9.15 28.57 44.93
C LYS A 36 8.20 27.62 45.68
N GLU A 37 7.34 28.17 46.54
CA GLU A 37 6.32 27.41 47.27
C GLU A 37 5.37 26.68 46.32
N LYS A 38 4.89 27.37 45.26
CA LYS A 38 4.09 26.73 44.21
C LYS A 38 4.83 25.57 43.52
N ILE A 39 6.11 25.74 43.19
CA ILE A 39 6.90 24.67 42.57
C ILE A 39 7.06 23.47 43.51
N ASP A 40 7.27 23.71 44.80
CA ASP A 40 7.39 22.65 45.79
C ASP A 40 6.06 21.88 45.92
N GLU A 41 4.91 22.57 45.85
CA GLU A 41 3.57 21.95 45.82
C GLU A 41 3.37 21.08 44.58
N TYR A 42 3.64 21.60 43.38
CA TYR A 42 3.52 20.82 42.15
C TYR A 42 4.51 19.64 42.10
N SER A 43 5.74 19.83 42.58
CA SER A 43 6.76 18.77 42.66
C SER A 43 6.31 17.62 43.57
N SER A 44 5.68 17.94 44.70
CA SER A 44 5.08 16.94 45.61
C SER A 44 3.98 16.13 44.90
N LEU A 45 3.12 16.79 44.14
CA LEU A 45 2.07 16.13 43.35
C LEU A 45 2.66 15.20 42.28
N TYR A 46 3.65 15.66 41.52
CA TYR A 46 4.34 14.87 40.51
C TYR A 46 5.04 13.66 41.13
N SER A 47 5.70 13.85 42.28
CA SER A 47 6.35 12.77 43.02
C SER A 47 5.34 11.71 43.46
N ALA A 48 4.14 12.12 43.88
CA ALA A 48 3.07 11.19 44.25
C ALA A 48 2.50 10.44 43.03
N LEU A 49 2.40 11.08 41.87
CA LEU A 49 1.97 10.46 40.61
C LEU A 49 3.03 9.52 40.03
N GLU A 50 4.33 9.81 40.22
CA GLU A 50 5.42 8.94 39.76
C GLU A 50 5.49 7.60 40.52
N VAL A 51 4.84 7.51 41.69
CA VAL A 51 4.68 6.24 42.43
C VAL A 51 3.70 5.28 41.74
N GLU A 52 3.00 5.69 40.68
CA GLU A 52 2.24 4.75 39.86
C GLU A 52 3.18 3.71 39.26
N GLU A 53 2.91 2.46 39.62
CA GLU A 53 3.66 1.27 39.27
C GLU A 53 3.96 1.30 37.77
N LYS A 54 5.24 1.47 37.41
CA LYS A 54 5.67 1.46 36.00
C LYS A 54 5.19 0.13 35.42
N ILE A 55 4.10 0.19 34.64
CA ILE A 55 3.55 -0.98 33.96
C ILE A 55 4.61 -1.46 32.99
N GLY A 56 5.43 -2.39 33.45
CA GLY A 56 6.47 -3.00 32.65
C GLY A 56 5.78 -3.73 31.50
N LEU A 57 5.99 -3.25 30.28
CA LEU A 57 5.55 -3.99 29.11
C LEU A 57 6.20 -5.38 29.16
N SER A 58 5.41 -6.44 28.99
CA SER A 58 5.95 -7.80 28.93
C SER A 58 7.06 -7.87 27.86
N ALA A 59 8.09 -8.68 28.09
CA ALA A 59 9.22 -8.81 27.16
C ALA A 59 8.81 -9.16 25.71
N ARG A 60 7.59 -9.72 25.54
CA ARG A 60 7.02 -10.14 24.25
C ARG A 60 6.00 -9.15 23.69
N PHE A 61 5.81 -7.99 24.31
CA PHE A 61 4.81 -7.01 23.88
C PHE A 61 5.03 -6.58 22.42
N ALA A 62 6.28 -6.29 22.05
CA ALA A 62 6.65 -5.94 20.68
C ALA A 62 6.28 -7.07 19.70
N ASP A 63 6.63 -8.32 20.01
CA ASP A 63 6.31 -9.48 19.17
C ASP A 63 4.79 -9.65 18.99
N VAL A 64 4.02 -9.50 20.07
CA VAL A 64 2.56 -9.63 20.04
C VAL A 64 1.93 -8.52 19.20
N VAL A 65 2.39 -7.28 19.34
CA VAL A 65 1.88 -6.15 18.54
C VAL A 65 2.23 -6.32 17.07
N ILE A 66 3.49 -6.64 16.75
CA ILE A 66 3.94 -6.84 15.36
C ILE A 66 3.17 -7.99 14.70
N SER A 67 3.00 -9.12 15.40
CA SER A 67 2.26 -10.27 14.86
C SER A 67 0.82 -9.94 14.48
N LYS A 68 0.14 -9.07 15.24
CA LYS A 68 -1.23 -8.64 14.94
C LYS A 68 -1.30 -7.73 13.72
N ILE A 69 -0.29 -6.89 13.49
CA ILE A 69 -0.21 -6.01 12.33
C ILE A 69 0.04 -6.84 11.06
N THR A 70 0.95 -7.80 11.12
CA THR A 70 1.29 -8.65 9.96
C THR A 70 0.12 -9.57 9.56
N ALA A 71 -0.66 -10.08 10.53
CA ALA A 71 -1.81 -10.94 10.24
C ALA A 71 -2.89 -10.22 9.40
N GLN A 72 -3.13 -8.93 9.65
CA GLN A 72 -4.11 -8.16 8.86
C GLN A 72 -3.61 -7.77 7.46
N ALA A 73 -2.28 -7.74 7.24
CA ALA A 73 -1.70 -7.46 5.93
C ALA A 73 -1.71 -8.67 4.97
N SER A 74 -2.09 -9.86 5.45
CA SER A 74 -2.21 -11.06 4.61
C SER A 74 -3.50 -11.04 3.79
N VAL A 75 -3.56 -10.17 2.78
CA VAL A 75 -4.56 -10.26 1.72
C VAL A 75 -4.38 -11.60 1.04
N THR A 76 -5.34 -12.53 1.20
CA THR A 76 -5.30 -13.86 0.61
C THR A 76 -5.12 -13.75 -0.92
N PRO A 77 -3.96 -14.12 -1.50
CA PRO A 77 -3.66 -13.87 -2.90
C PRO A 77 -4.47 -14.75 -3.86
N GLY A 78 -5.13 -15.80 -3.36
CA GLY A 78 -5.89 -16.75 -4.18
C GLY A 78 -7.10 -16.15 -4.90
N PHE A 79 -7.73 -15.11 -4.33
CA PHE A 79 -8.93 -14.51 -4.92
C PHE A 79 -8.60 -13.57 -6.10
N GLN A 80 -7.43 -12.94 -6.08
CA GLN A 80 -7.05 -11.93 -7.08
C GLN A 80 -6.59 -12.56 -8.40
N ILE A 81 -5.93 -13.72 -8.36
CA ILE A 81 -5.45 -14.40 -9.57
C ILE A 81 -6.61 -15.03 -10.36
N TRP A 82 -7.58 -15.62 -9.68
CA TRP A 82 -8.79 -16.17 -10.32
C TRP A 82 -9.60 -15.07 -11.02
N GLN A 83 -9.66 -13.86 -10.44
CA GLN A 83 -10.28 -12.70 -11.07
C GLN A 83 -9.55 -12.26 -12.33
N ILE A 84 -8.22 -12.24 -12.34
CA ILE A 84 -7.43 -11.90 -13.54
C ILE A 84 -7.67 -12.92 -14.64
N PHE A 85 -7.69 -14.21 -14.31
CA PHE A 85 -7.98 -15.28 -15.26
C PHE A 85 -9.38 -15.13 -15.87
N LEU A 86 -10.41 -14.94 -15.03
CA LEU A 86 -11.79 -14.70 -15.50
C LEU A 86 -11.91 -13.44 -16.34
N ALA A 87 -11.20 -12.37 -16.00
CA ALA A 87 -11.20 -11.12 -16.75
C ALA A 87 -10.60 -11.29 -18.15
N VAL A 88 -9.45 -11.96 -18.25
CA VAL A 88 -8.79 -12.24 -19.55
C VAL A 88 -9.66 -13.15 -20.40
N LEU A 89 -10.22 -14.19 -19.81
CA LEU A 89 -11.08 -15.15 -20.52
C LEU A 89 -12.36 -14.46 -21.00
N GLY A 90 -13.00 -13.66 -20.16
CA GLY A 90 -14.18 -12.87 -20.52
C GLY A 90 -13.91 -11.87 -21.65
N LEU A 91 -12.75 -11.20 -21.62
CA LEU A 91 -12.35 -10.28 -22.67
C LEU A 91 -12.10 -11.01 -24.00
N GLY A 92 -11.46 -12.18 -23.96
CA GLY A 92 -11.25 -13.02 -25.14
C GLY A 92 -12.57 -13.51 -25.76
N VAL A 93 -13.49 -14.02 -24.94
CA VAL A 93 -14.81 -14.47 -25.39
C VAL A 93 -15.63 -13.30 -25.96
N GLY A 94 -15.60 -12.13 -25.30
CA GLY A 94 -16.27 -10.92 -25.78
C GLY A 94 -15.76 -10.48 -27.15
N LEU A 95 -14.43 -10.46 -27.34
CA LEU A 95 -13.81 -10.15 -28.63
C LEU A 95 -14.17 -11.16 -29.72
N ALA A 96 -14.12 -12.46 -29.40
CA ALA A 96 -14.49 -13.50 -30.35
C ALA A 96 -15.96 -13.39 -30.78
N THR A 97 -16.85 -13.13 -29.83
CA THR A 97 -18.29 -12.95 -30.09
C THR A 97 -18.55 -11.69 -30.93
N ALA A 98 -17.87 -10.59 -30.62
CA ALA A 98 -17.96 -9.34 -31.37
C ALA A 98 -17.49 -9.52 -32.82
N VAL A 99 -16.35 -10.20 -33.04
CA VAL A 99 -15.85 -10.52 -34.38
C VAL A 99 -16.83 -11.41 -35.15
N TYR A 100 -17.42 -12.40 -34.48
CA TYR A 100 -18.37 -13.32 -35.09
C TYR A 100 -19.66 -12.63 -35.52
N LEU A 101 -20.22 -11.76 -34.67
CA LEU A 101 -21.50 -11.07 -34.95
C LEU A 101 -21.34 -9.90 -35.94
N ILE A 102 -20.25 -9.14 -35.83
CA ILE A 102 -20.06 -7.90 -36.62
C ILE A 102 -19.35 -8.20 -37.96
N GLY A 103 -18.66 -9.34 -38.05
CA GLY A 103 -17.83 -9.69 -39.20
C GLY A 103 -16.56 -8.83 -39.27
N ILE A 104 -15.44 -9.47 -39.65
CA ILE A 104 -14.10 -8.85 -39.60
C ILE A 104 -13.99 -7.55 -40.43
N LYS A 105 -14.78 -7.43 -41.50
CA LYS A 105 -14.79 -6.27 -42.40
C LYS A 105 -15.35 -5.00 -41.74
N SER A 106 -16.21 -5.11 -40.73
CA SER A 106 -16.78 -3.96 -40.01
C SER A 106 -15.92 -3.53 -38.81
N MET A 107 -15.19 -4.45 -38.17
CA MET A 107 -14.22 -4.09 -37.12
C MET A 107 -13.09 -3.20 -37.64
N GLY A 108 -12.63 -3.42 -38.88
CA GLY A 108 -11.66 -2.53 -39.52
C GLY A 108 -12.14 -1.08 -39.62
N LYS A 109 -13.44 -0.86 -39.84
CA LYS A 109 -14.05 0.48 -39.89
C LYS A 109 -14.17 1.15 -38.51
N LEU A 110 -14.39 0.37 -37.46
CA LEU A 110 -14.43 0.86 -36.07
C LEU A 110 -13.03 1.26 -35.58
N PHE A 111 -11.99 0.48 -35.92
CA PHE A 111 -10.60 0.85 -35.61
C PHE A 111 -10.16 2.13 -36.33
N THR A 112 -10.60 2.35 -37.56
CA THR A 112 -10.33 3.61 -38.27
C THR A 112 -11.10 4.81 -37.70
N GLY A 113 -12.15 4.58 -36.90
CA GLY A 113 -12.93 5.62 -36.21
C GLY A 113 -12.31 6.11 -34.89
N LEU A 114 -11.33 5.39 -34.34
CA LEU A 114 -10.56 5.77 -33.14
C LEU A 114 -9.36 6.69 -33.46
N GLY A 115 -9.60 7.64 -34.38
CA GLY A 115 -8.93 8.93 -34.62
C GLY A 115 -7.41 9.00 -34.74
N GLU A 116 -6.67 8.61 -33.70
CA GLU A 116 -5.23 8.84 -33.56
C GLU A 116 -4.40 7.54 -33.67
N PHE A 117 -4.98 6.37 -33.35
CA PHE A 117 -4.31 5.08 -33.57
C PHE A 117 -4.33 4.63 -35.05
N GLY A 118 -5.20 5.22 -35.87
CA GLY A 118 -5.46 4.81 -37.26
C GLY A 118 -4.26 4.94 -38.19
N LYS A 119 -3.43 5.99 -38.03
CA LYS A 119 -2.29 6.27 -38.93
C LYS A 119 -1.09 5.33 -38.75
N ILE A 120 -0.87 4.84 -37.53
CA ILE A 120 0.15 3.82 -37.25
C ILE A 120 -0.39 2.43 -37.62
N SER A 121 -1.70 2.22 -37.45
CA SER A 121 -2.33 0.92 -37.70
C SER A 121 -2.34 0.52 -39.17
N SER A 122 -2.54 1.43 -40.12
CA SER A 122 -2.73 1.04 -41.53
C SER A 122 -1.48 0.43 -42.16
N SER A 123 -0.28 0.97 -41.85
CA SER A 123 1.00 0.42 -42.31
C SER A 123 1.31 -0.93 -41.66
N VAL A 124 1.02 -1.08 -40.37
CA VAL A 124 1.25 -2.32 -39.62
C VAL A 124 0.22 -3.40 -40.00
N LEU A 125 -1.07 -3.05 -40.12
CA LEU A 125 -2.13 -3.95 -40.56
C LEU A 125 -2.00 -4.35 -42.03
N ALA A 126 -1.47 -3.51 -42.91
CA ALA A 126 -1.23 -3.91 -44.31
C ALA A 126 -0.10 -4.96 -44.40
N ILE A 127 0.96 -4.79 -43.60
CA ILE A 127 2.05 -5.76 -43.50
C ILE A 127 1.52 -7.06 -42.89
N ILE A 128 0.85 -7.00 -41.73
CA ILE A 128 0.25 -8.17 -41.09
C ILE A 128 -0.79 -8.81 -42.03
N GLY A 129 -1.63 -8.02 -42.69
CA GLY A 129 -2.65 -8.50 -43.60
C GLY A 129 -2.09 -9.26 -44.80
N ASN A 130 -0.96 -8.83 -45.38
CA ASN A 130 -0.30 -9.57 -46.46
C ASN A 130 0.38 -10.86 -45.98
N TYR A 131 0.94 -10.87 -44.76
CA TYR A 131 1.46 -12.11 -44.17
C TYR A 131 0.33 -13.08 -43.78
N PHE A 132 -0.84 -12.57 -43.39
CA PHE A 132 -1.98 -13.38 -42.97
C PHE A 132 -2.88 -13.80 -44.13
N ALA A 133 -2.93 -13.06 -45.24
CA ALA A 133 -3.74 -13.40 -46.42
C ALA A 133 -3.23 -14.64 -47.17
N GLY A 134 -1.95 -15.01 -47.00
CA GLY A 134 -1.36 -16.25 -47.52
C GLY A 134 -1.54 -17.45 -46.60
N ILE A 135 -1.98 -17.25 -45.35
CA ILE A 135 -2.13 -18.30 -44.35
C ILE A 135 -3.62 -18.60 -44.24
N ASN A 136 -4.03 -19.77 -44.71
CA ASN A 136 -5.37 -20.31 -44.45
C ASN A 136 -5.47 -20.63 -42.94
N LEU A 137 -5.67 -19.58 -42.15
CA LEU A 137 -5.73 -19.64 -40.70
C LEU A 137 -6.99 -20.41 -40.33
N ASN A 138 -6.80 -21.70 -40.16
CA ASN A 138 -7.82 -22.56 -39.60
C ASN A 138 -8.07 -22.05 -38.17
N PHE A 139 -9.24 -21.44 -37.95
CA PHE A 139 -9.63 -20.87 -36.67
C PHE A 139 -9.52 -21.88 -35.52
N GLY A 140 -9.62 -23.18 -35.81
CA GLY A 140 -9.35 -24.25 -34.83
C GLY A 140 -7.89 -24.27 -34.35
N LEU A 141 -6.93 -23.97 -35.21
CA LEU A 141 -5.50 -23.96 -34.90
C LEU A 141 -5.12 -22.72 -34.10
N LEU A 142 -5.73 -21.57 -34.41
CA LEU A 142 -5.58 -20.34 -33.63
C LEU A 142 -6.17 -20.49 -32.22
N GLY A 143 -7.37 -21.09 -32.12
CA GLY A 143 -8.00 -21.40 -30.83
C GLY A 143 -7.16 -22.36 -29.98
N LEU A 144 -6.57 -23.38 -30.62
CA LEU A 144 -5.71 -24.35 -29.94
C LEU A 144 -4.39 -23.73 -29.48
N ALA A 145 -3.80 -22.83 -30.28
CA ALA A 145 -2.61 -22.07 -29.89
C ALA A 145 -2.89 -21.12 -28.71
N ALA A 146 -4.02 -20.42 -28.73
CA ALA A 146 -4.43 -19.56 -27.62
C ALA A 146 -4.67 -20.39 -26.34
N PHE A 147 -5.34 -21.53 -26.46
CA PHE A 147 -5.55 -22.46 -25.35
C PHE A 147 -4.22 -22.99 -24.79
N ALA A 148 -3.29 -23.39 -25.66
CA ALA A 148 -1.98 -23.88 -25.25
C ALA A 148 -1.16 -22.81 -24.50
N LEU A 149 -1.22 -21.54 -24.93
CA LEU A 149 -0.55 -20.44 -24.24
C LEU A 149 -1.17 -20.18 -22.86
N VAL A 150 -2.51 -20.16 -22.77
CA VAL A 150 -3.22 -20.02 -21.48
C VAL A 150 -2.86 -21.17 -20.54
N PHE A 151 -2.85 -22.40 -21.06
CA PHE A 151 -2.50 -23.59 -20.30
C PHE A 151 -1.04 -23.55 -19.80
N MET A 152 -0.10 -23.10 -20.64
CA MET A 152 1.30 -22.93 -20.28
C MET A 152 1.47 -21.87 -19.18
N VAL A 153 0.78 -20.73 -19.27
CA VAL A 153 0.79 -19.70 -18.22
C VAL A 153 0.19 -20.22 -16.90
N CYS A 154 -0.89 -21.01 -16.97
CA CYS A 154 -1.47 -21.65 -15.78
C CYS A 154 -0.50 -22.63 -15.13
N LEU A 155 0.19 -23.46 -15.92
CA LEU A 155 1.16 -24.43 -15.40
C LEU A 155 2.38 -23.75 -14.78
N ASP A 156 2.96 -22.75 -15.46
CA ASP A 156 4.11 -22.03 -14.97
C ASP A 156 3.80 -21.35 -13.63
N HIS A 157 2.60 -20.77 -13.52
CA HIS A 157 2.15 -20.19 -12.27
C HIS A 157 1.92 -21.24 -11.16
N PHE A 158 1.32 -22.39 -11.49
CA PHE A 158 1.07 -23.46 -10.52
C PHE A 158 2.36 -24.09 -9.99
N ILE A 159 3.39 -24.21 -10.84
CA ILE A 159 4.68 -24.79 -10.48
C ILE A 159 5.58 -23.80 -9.72
N LEU A 160 5.50 -22.50 -10.01
CA LEU A 160 6.36 -21.48 -9.38
C LEU A 160 5.86 -21.04 -7.99
N GLN A 161 4.56 -21.09 -7.72
CA GLN A 161 4.00 -20.74 -6.40
C GLN A 161 4.54 -21.57 -5.20
N PRO A 162 4.67 -22.92 -5.27
CA PRO A 162 5.16 -23.69 -4.11
C PRO A 162 6.63 -23.42 -3.81
N LYS A 163 7.45 -23.09 -4.81
CA LYS A 163 8.90 -22.89 -4.64
C LYS A 163 9.25 -21.56 -3.98
N GLN A 164 8.41 -20.53 -4.16
CA GLN A 164 8.59 -19.22 -3.52
C GLN A 164 8.25 -19.23 -2.02
N ARG A 165 7.34 -20.11 -1.57
CA ARG A 165 7.04 -20.29 -0.13
C ARG A 165 8.19 -20.95 0.64
N ALA A 166 9.01 -21.78 -0.01
CA ALA A 166 10.12 -22.47 0.65
C ALA A 166 11.33 -21.56 0.93
N LEU A 167 11.55 -20.53 0.11
CA LEU A 167 12.71 -19.63 0.22
C LEU A 167 12.47 -18.44 1.18
N SER A 168 11.21 -18.04 1.41
CA SER A 168 10.87 -17.00 2.38
C SER A 168 10.81 -17.50 3.84
N PHE A 169 10.95 -18.81 4.07
CA PHE A 169 10.97 -19.39 5.42
C PHE A 169 12.40 -19.43 6.03
N PHE A 170 13.44 -19.20 5.21
CA PHE A 170 14.85 -19.31 5.61
C PHE A 170 15.60 -17.97 5.72
N ARG A 171 14.90 -16.83 5.73
CA ARG A 171 15.50 -15.51 5.93
C ARG A 171 14.83 -14.73 7.04
#